data_AF-A0A6P4YXP4-F1
#
_entry.id   AF-A0A6P4YXP4-F1
#
_cell.length_a   1.000
_cell.length_b   1.000
_cell.length_c   1.000
_cell.angle_alpha   90.00
_cell.angle_beta   90.00
_cell.angle_gamma   90.00
#
_symmetry.space_group_name_H-M   'P 1'
#
loop_
_entity.id
_entity.type
_entity.pdbx_description
1 polymer ?
#
loop_
_entity_poly.entity_id
_entity_poly.type
_entity_poly.pdbx_seq_one_letter_code
_entity_poly.pdbx_strand_id
1 'polypeptide(L)'
;MAASLVLHLLACLLLASLTASPAGAQLCQMVDACSCKLENGTVVSLRSLANADGGYAFKTGGEKETFWYNPCFGFDQGSGCSNVSVCANLQDPADRTVALGYVKPDSVTVINTTTVAFRYTGYGSNSEVFATCDDQATEPIFQSHGIVHDPNQQDRYVFSLTSSEVCARHAQCKQVDRCTCKMDDGSGNLNLHSFNRPEKALEIAVPGGTVYYNPCVGVGGNISDTCQDASVCLKQGDTFLNLGSARSGVFMTDEDGDVILEYHNLQDETKTTKVTLTCDPSARVEPVFESPSLTDGHLSVTMKSVCACAGSCMFPARTCAAGDSCSCKMSDGSGTVSLHALDNPAAAFKDVATSSGVEYTFYYNPCSGLTVGLEGCADVSGCAYNHVARRYSALGAVMPDAFTPDQERLIIAYSDQQSGMSFNLTLVCDVTAAEPKFAFTGTRLQNSYDFMLTTKCACADECAANGLK
;
A
#
# COMPACT_ATOMS: atom_id res chain seq x y z
N MET A 1 37.15 4.80 67.14
CA MET A 1 37.18 3.99 65.90
C MET A 1 35.79 3.69 65.31
N ALA A 2 34.70 3.62 66.10
CA ALA A 2 33.36 3.37 65.56
C ALA A 2 32.75 4.50 64.69
N ALA A 3 33.08 5.77 64.96
CA ALA A 3 32.52 6.91 64.21
C ALA A 3 33.08 7.07 62.78
N SER A 4 34.28 6.54 62.50
CA SER A 4 34.91 6.63 61.16
C SER A 4 34.33 5.62 60.17
N LEU A 5 33.82 4.48 60.67
CA LEU A 5 33.24 3.42 59.86
C LEU A 5 31.83 3.79 59.35
N VAL A 6 31.05 4.53 60.16
CA VAL A 6 29.69 4.97 59.80
C VAL A 6 29.72 6.04 58.69
N LEU A 7 30.73 6.92 58.70
CA LEU A 7 30.87 7.96 57.68
C LEU A 7 31.28 7.39 56.31
N HIS A 8 32.10 6.33 56.27
CA HIS A 8 32.46 5.64 55.02
C HIS A 8 31.29 4.80 54.47
N LEU A 9 30.47 4.18 55.32
CA LEU A 9 29.27 3.45 54.89
C LEU A 9 28.18 4.38 54.34
N LEU A 10 27.96 5.56 54.93
CA LEU A 10 27.04 6.56 54.37
C LEU A 10 27.54 7.18 53.06
N ALA A 11 28.85 7.43 52.93
CA ALA A 11 29.43 7.93 51.68
C ALA A 11 29.31 6.90 50.54
N CYS A 12 29.49 5.60 50.82
CA CYS A 12 29.27 4.54 49.83
C CYS A 12 27.78 4.36 49.45
N LEU A 13 26.83 4.52 50.37
CA LEU A 13 25.39 4.48 50.04
C LEU A 13 24.93 5.70 49.22
N LEU A 14 25.53 6.87 49.43
CA LEU A 14 25.28 8.08 48.63
C LEU A 14 25.93 8.01 47.24
N LEU A 15 27.10 7.36 47.11
CA LEU A 15 27.72 7.13 45.80
C LEU A 15 27.03 6.02 44.98
N ALA A 16 26.39 5.04 45.62
CA ALA A 16 25.61 4.00 44.95
C ALA A 16 24.23 4.47 44.44
N SER A 17 23.73 5.61 44.89
CA SER A 17 22.46 6.19 44.44
C SER A 17 22.60 7.15 43.24
N LEU A 18 23.83 7.43 42.80
CA LEU A 18 24.14 8.33 41.68
C LEU A 18 24.43 7.60 40.36
N THR A 19 24.30 6.27 40.30
CA THR A 19 24.42 5.48 39.07
C THR A 19 23.07 5.06 38.49
N ALA A 20 21.99 5.80 38.78
CA ALA A 20 20.81 5.74 37.94
C ALA A 20 21.23 6.36 36.59
N SER A 21 21.66 5.49 35.66
CA SER A 21 21.75 5.85 34.25
C SER A 21 20.49 6.62 33.91
N PRO A 22 20.58 7.81 33.29
CA PRO A 22 19.38 8.55 32.90
C PRO A 22 18.49 7.56 32.17
N ALA A 23 17.30 7.31 32.72
CA ALA A 23 16.33 6.39 32.15
C ALA A 23 16.29 6.69 30.65
N GLY A 24 16.66 5.69 29.84
CA GLY A 24 17.07 5.88 28.45
C GLY A 24 16.09 6.81 27.75
N ALA A 25 16.59 7.92 27.22
CA ALA A 25 15.76 8.84 26.46
C ALA A 25 15.09 8.02 25.36
N GLN A 26 13.77 7.85 25.46
CA GLN A 26 13.00 7.06 24.52
C GLN A 26 13.24 7.63 23.12
N LEU A 27 13.82 6.83 22.22
CA LEU A 27 14.09 7.30 20.87
C LEU A 27 12.80 7.21 20.04
N CYS A 28 12.45 8.31 19.36
CA CYS A 28 11.42 8.26 18.34
C CYS A 28 12.07 7.92 17.00
N GLN A 29 11.72 6.78 16.42
CA GLN A 29 12.16 6.43 15.07
C GLN A 29 11.26 7.15 14.08
N MET A 30 11.80 8.12 13.34
CA MET A 30 11.05 8.77 12.26
C MET A 30 10.54 7.73 11.26
N VAL A 31 9.24 7.73 11.02
CA VAL A 31 8.58 6.89 10.01
C VAL A 31 8.60 7.63 8.67
N ASP A 32 8.22 8.91 8.71
CA ASP A 32 8.26 9.83 7.56
C ASP A 32 8.49 11.28 8.06
N ALA A 33 8.21 12.29 7.21
CA ALA A 33 8.37 13.69 7.58
C ALA A 33 7.33 14.20 8.61
N CYS A 34 6.27 13.42 8.84
CA CYS A 34 5.11 13.79 9.65
C CYS A 34 5.04 13.06 10.98
N SER A 35 5.68 11.90 11.07
CA SER A 35 5.39 10.93 12.09
C SER A 35 6.63 10.23 12.58
N CYS A 36 6.57 9.84 13.85
CA CYS A 36 7.61 9.06 14.46
C CYS A 36 7.00 7.98 15.35
N LYS A 37 7.63 6.82 15.35
CA LYS A 37 7.24 5.65 16.12
C LYS A 37 8.03 5.61 17.42
N LEU A 38 7.31 5.51 18.53
CA LEU A 38 7.87 5.35 19.87
C LEU A 38 8.27 3.88 20.11
N GLU A 39 9.14 3.64 21.08
CA GLU A 39 9.62 2.29 21.43
C GLU A 39 8.49 1.32 21.81
N ASN A 40 7.37 1.83 22.31
CA ASN A 40 6.19 1.04 22.67
C ASN A 40 5.28 0.70 21.47
N GLY A 41 5.66 1.08 20.24
CA GLY A 41 4.89 0.80 19.04
C GLY A 41 3.91 1.91 18.62
N THR A 42 3.49 2.77 19.55
CA THR A 42 2.61 3.90 19.23
C THR A 42 3.28 4.91 18.30
N VAL A 43 2.46 5.63 17.53
CA VAL A 43 2.91 6.64 16.57
C VAL A 43 2.39 8.00 17.00
N VAL A 44 3.26 8.99 16.96
CA VAL A 44 2.89 10.41 16.98
C VAL A 44 2.90 10.90 15.54
N SER A 45 1.77 11.40 15.04
CA SER A 45 1.64 11.87 13.66
C SER A 45 1.06 13.28 13.61
N LEU A 46 1.70 14.18 12.87
CA LEU A 46 1.21 15.53 12.62
C LEU A 46 0.39 15.64 11.33
N ARG A 47 0.08 14.51 10.67
CA ARG A 47 -0.50 14.49 9.32
C ARG A 47 -1.90 15.08 9.26
N SER A 48 -2.75 14.80 10.23
CA SER A 48 -4.12 15.36 10.30
C SER A 48 -4.13 16.87 10.56
N LEU A 49 -3.04 17.40 11.09
CA LEU A 49 -2.84 18.83 11.34
C LEU A 49 -2.24 19.58 10.15
N ALA A 50 -1.81 18.86 9.12
CA ALA A 50 -1.12 19.43 7.98
C ALA A 50 -2.09 19.86 6.87
N ASN A 51 -1.72 20.91 6.12
CA ASN A 51 -2.43 21.35 4.93
C ASN A 51 -1.76 20.79 3.67
N ALA A 52 -2.44 19.90 2.94
CA ALA A 52 -1.90 19.26 1.74
C ALA A 52 -1.98 20.14 0.48
N ASP A 53 -2.71 21.27 0.52
CA ASP A 53 -2.96 22.12 -0.65
C ASP A 53 -1.81 23.10 -0.98
N GLY A 54 -0.64 22.91 -0.36
CA GLY A 54 0.53 23.76 -0.52
C GLY A 54 0.46 25.11 0.22
N GLY A 55 -0.58 25.33 1.03
CA GLY A 55 -0.67 26.45 1.97
C GLY A 55 -0.13 26.11 3.36
N TYR A 56 0.02 27.10 4.24
CA TYR A 56 0.35 26.84 5.64
C TYR A 56 -0.89 26.33 6.43
N ALA A 57 -0.65 25.55 7.49
CA ALA A 57 -1.71 25.08 8.39
C ALA A 57 -1.92 26.04 9.58
N PHE A 58 -0.82 26.59 10.09
CA PHE A 58 -0.82 27.43 11.28
C PHE A 58 -0.17 28.78 11.01
N LYS A 59 -0.66 29.80 11.72
CA LYS A 59 -0.09 31.15 11.73
C LYS A 59 -0.09 31.67 13.16
N THR A 60 1.05 32.21 13.60
CA THR A 60 1.21 32.86 14.91
C THR A 60 2.12 34.08 14.78
N GLY A 61 2.20 34.92 15.79
CA GLY A 61 3.11 36.07 15.81
C GLY A 61 2.49 37.34 16.40
N GLY A 62 3.27 38.40 16.44
CA GLY A 62 2.89 39.72 16.96
C GLY A 62 3.07 40.83 15.91
N GLU A 63 3.14 42.08 16.36
CA GLU A 63 3.20 43.23 15.45
C GLU A 63 4.44 43.23 14.54
N LYS A 64 5.58 42.72 15.01
CA LYS A 64 6.88 42.80 14.30
C LYS A 64 7.24 41.54 13.52
N GLU A 65 6.68 40.40 13.89
CA GLU A 65 7.07 39.10 13.37
C GLU A 65 5.84 38.21 13.23
N THR A 66 5.71 37.60 12.06
CA THR A 66 4.66 36.62 11.78
C THR A 66 5.31 35.31 11.37
N PHE A 67 4.84 34.21 11.91
CA PHE A 67 5.32 32.87 11.64
C PHE A 67 4.21 32.03 11.02
N TRP A 68 4.59 31.23 10.03
CA TRP A 68 3.73 30.25 9.39
C TRP A 68 4.34 28.87 9.53
N TYR A 69 3.49 27.89 9.81
CA TYR A 69 3.90 26.52 9.98
C TYR A 69 2.97 25.58 9.23
N ASN A 70 3.55 24.61 8.53
CA ASN A 70 2.84 23.47 8.00
C ASN A 70 3.67 22.22 8.31
N PRO A 71 3.20 21.33 9.20
CA PRO A 71 3.82 20.02 9.31
C PRO A 71 3.67 19.29 7.96
N CYS A 72 4.53 18.31 7.68
CA CYS A 72 4.40 17.37 6.55
C CYS A 72 4.57 17.85 5.11
N PHE A 73 3.99 18.99 4.76
CA PHE A 73 3.90 19.47 3.40
C PHE A 73 4.57 20.84 3.28
N GLY A 74 5.34 21.02 2.22
CA GLY A 74 5.96 22.31 1.94
C GLY A 74 4.93 23.33 1.49
N PHE A 75 5.17 24.58 1.85
CA PHE A 75 4.45 25.72 1.31
C PHE A 75 5.43 26.81 0.86
N ASP A 76 4.94 27.70 0.00
CA ASP A 76 5.65 28.88 -0.47
C ASP A 76 5.04 30.13 0.18
N GLN A 77 5.87 31.06 0.64
CA GLN A 77 5.41 32.33 1.22
C GLN A 77 6.43 33.44 0.98
N GLY A 78 6.06 34.44 0.20
CA GLY A 78 6.98 35.51 -0.19
C GLY A 78 8.17 35.00 -1.00
N SER A 79 9.26 35.79 -1.06
CA SER A 79 10.42 35.48 -1.91
C SER A 79 11.50 34.63 -1.23
N GLY A 80 11.43 34.44 0.08
CA GLY A 80 12.47 33.78 0.88
C GLY A 80 12.04 32.48 1.55
N CYS A 81 10.79 32.06 1.34
CA CYS A 81 10.29 30.75 1.77
C CYS A 81 9.73 30.02 0.56
N SER A 82 10.45 29.01 0.10
CA SER A 82 9.94 28.09 -0.92
C SER A 82 10.11 26.63 -0.48
N ASN A 83 9.03 25.87 -0.57
CA ASN A 83 8.93 24.48 -0.13
C ASN A 83 9.44 24.29 1.31
N VAL A 84 8.96 25.13 2.23
CA VAL A 84 9.36 25.12 3.65
C VAL A 84 8.24 24.57 4.54
N SER A 85 8.59 24.08 5.73
CA SER A 85 7.62 23.77 6.80
C SER A 85 7.49 24.92 7.78
N VAL A 86 8.53 25.74 7.99
CA VAL A 86 8.48 26.89 8.89
C VAL A 86 8.99 28.13 8.15
N CYS A 87 8.19 29.19 8.14
CA CYS A 87 8.54 30.47 7.54
C CYS A 87 8.30 31.60 8.54
N ALA A 88 9.19 32.59 8.58
CA ALA A 88 8.98 33.84 9.30
C ALA A 88 8.89 35.01 8.32
N ASN A 89 8.08 36.01 8.63
CA ASN A 89 8.14 37.35 8.07
C ASN A 89 8.63 38.29 9.17
N LEU A 90 9.74 38.97 8.88
CA LEU A 90 10.39 39.93 9.76
C LEU A 90 10.16 41.34 9.20
N GLN A 91 9.57 42.24 10.00
CA GLN A 91 9.22 43.59 9.54
C GLN A 91 10.36 44.64 9.59
N ASP A 92 11.61 44.26 9.87
CA ASP A 92 12.69 45.23 10.13
C ASP A 92 13.93 45.02 9.24
N PRO A 93 14.37 46.01 8.41
CA PRO A 93 13.69 47.22 7.93
C PRO A 93 12.98 47.04 6.58
N ALA A 94 12.94 45.82 6.05
CA ALA A 94 12.16 45.46 4.87
C ALA A 94 11.41 44.16 5.17
N ASP A 95 10.13 44.13 4.82
CA ASP A 95 9.27 42.95 4.87
C ASP A 95 9.96 41.80 4.12
N ARG A 96 10.58 40.90 4.88
CA ARG A 96 11.36 39.80 4.35
C ARG A 96 10.88 38.49 4.95
N THR A 97 10.63 37.54 4.07
CA THR A 97 10.34 36.16 4.47
C THR A 97 11.64 35.38 4.61
N VAL A 98 11.79 34.60 5.67
CA VAL A 98 12.98 33.80 5.97
C VAL A 98 12.56 32.36 6.26
N ALA A 99 13.15 31.40 5.53
CA ALA A 99 12.97 29.98 5.76
C ALA A 99 13.60 29.56 7.10
N LEU A 100 12.78 29.11 8.05
CA LEU A 100 13.22 28.64 9.37
C LEU A 100 13.29 27.11 9.45
N GLY A 101 12.81 26.39 8.45
CA GLY A 101 12.80 24.93 8.44
C GLY A 101 12.21 24.34 7.17
N TYR A 102 12.88 23.38 6.54
CA TYR A 102 12.36 22.63 5.39
C TYR A 102 11.41 21.50 5.80
N VAL A 103 10.70 20.92 4.82
CA VAL A 103 9.59 19.98 5.04
C VAL A 103 9.93 18.78 5.93
N LYS A 104 11.14 18.24 5.76
CA LYS A 104 11.60 17.09 6.55
C LYS A 104 12.34 17.60 7.80
N PRO A 105 11.90 17.22 9.02
CA PRO A 105 12.66 17.54 10.22
C PRO A 105 14.00 16.80 10.21
N ASP A 106 15.02 17.46 10.73
CA ASP A 106 16.37 16.92 10.86
C ASP A 106 16.46 15.88 11.98
N SER A 107 15.68 16.09 13.04
CA SER A 107 15.60 15.17 14.18
C SER A 107 14.26 15.29 14.90
N VAL A 108 13.85 14.19 15.53
CA VAL A 108 12.67 14.15 16.40
C VAL A 108 13.08 13.58 17.76
N THR A 109 12.80 14.32 18.83
CA THR A 109 13.22 13.96 20.20
C THR A 109 12.01 13.82 21.11
N VAL A 110 11.91 12.72 21.84
CA VAL A 110 10.87 12.57 22.88
C VAL A 110 11.31 13.35 24.11
N ILE A 111 10.55 14.37 24.48
CA ILE A 111 10.83 15.19 25.67
C ILE A 111 10.25 14.51 26.92
N ASN A 112 9.03 14.00 26.80
CA ASN A 112 8.33 13.23 27.81
C ASN A 112 7.20 12.41 27.12
N THR A 113 6.36 11.72 27.90
CA THR A 113 5.29 10.86 27.39
C THR A 113 4.21 11.59 26.59
N THR A 114 4.07 12.92 26.72
CA THR A 114 3.07 13.71 26.02
C THR A 114 3.66 14.68 25.01
N THR A 115 4.99 14.86 24.98
CA THR A 115 5.63 15.92 24.20
C THR A 115 6.78 15.39 23.36
N VAL A 116 6.73 15.70 22.06
CA VAL A 116 7.76 15.38 21.07
C VAL A 116 8.24 16.67 20.42
N ALA A 117 9.56 16.85 20.35
CA ALA A 117 10.18 18.00 19.69
C ALA A 117 10.60 17.65 18.27
N PHE A 118 10.10 18.40 17.30
CA PHE A 118 10.49 18.32 15.89
C PHE A 118 11.46 19.46 15.58
N ARG A 119 12.70 19.10 15.22
CA ARG A 119 13.73 20.08 14.85
C ARG A 119 13.79 20.20 13.33
N TYR A 120 13.70 21.42 12.82
CA TYR A 120 13.84 21.74 11.41
C TYR A 120 15.02 22.67 11.20
N THR A 121 15.70 22.49 10.07
CA THR A 121 16.81 23.35 9.67
C THR A 121 16.44 24.16 8.43
N GLY A 122 16.71 25.46 8.50
CA GLY A 122 16.53 26.43 7.42
C GLY A 122 17.86 27.04 6.97
N TYR A 123 17.80 28.09 6.16
CA TYR A 123 19.00 28.80 5.71
C TYR A 123 19.57 29.68 6.84
N GLY A 124 20.47 29.11 7.64
CA GLY A 124 21.18 29.83 8.72
C GLY A 124 20.35 30.07 9.98
N SER A 125 19.20 29.42 10.11
CA SER A 125 18.37 29.44 11.32
C SER A 125 17.69 28.08 11.47
N ASN A 126 17.54 27.64 12.72
CA ASN A 126 16.83 26.41 13.05
C ASN A 126 15.52 26.73 13.76
N SER A 127 14.54 25.86 13.62
CA SER A 127 13.31 25.91 14.40
C SER A 127 13.07 24.60 15.13
N GLU A 128 12.41 24.69 16.27
CA GLU A 128 12.02 23.54 17.08
C GLU A 128 10.56 23.69 17.47
N VAL A 129 9.74 22.70 17.10
CA VAL A 129 8.31 22.66 17.38
C VAL A 129 8.07 21.58 18.43
N PHE A 130 7.66 22.00 19.63
CA PHE A 130 7.26 21.12 20.71
C PHE A 130 5.80 20.75 20.53
N ALA A 131 5.54 19.57 19.97
CA ALA A 131 4.21 19.03 19.79
C ALA A 131 3.79 18.32 21.08
N THR A 132 2.74 18.83 21.73
CA THR A 132 2.21 18.31 23.00
C THR A 132 0.80 17.73 22.81
N CYS A 133 0.61 16.50 23.24
CA CYS A 133 -0.68 15.84 23.34
C CYS A 133 -1.54 16.50 24.42
N ASP A 134 -2.75 16.88 24.03
CA ASP A 134 -3.85 17.26 24.91
C ASP A 134 -5.11 16.56 24.38
N ASP A 135 -5.52 15.48 25.04
CA ASP A 135 -6.65 14.64 24.63
C ASP A 135 -8.00 15.38 24.71
N GLN A 136 -8.06 16.49 25.43
CA GLN A 136 -9.24 17.33 25.58
C GLN A 136 -9.23 18.53 24.63
N ALA A 137 -8.16 18.75 23.86
CA ALA A 137 -8.08 19.86 22.90
C ALA A 137 -9.10 19.66 21.77
N THR A 138 -10.05 20.58 21.64
CA THR A 138 -11.02 20.58 20.53
C THR A 138 -10.46 21.18 19.24
N GLU A 139 -9.43 22.04 19.36
CA GLU A 139 -8.72 22.66 18.25
C GLU A 139 -7.21 22.71 18.55
N PRO A 140 -6.34 22.61 17.52
CA PRO A 140 -4.91 22.72 17.71
C PRO A 140 -4.47 24.16 18.02
N ILE A 141 -3.55 24.33 18.96
CA ILE A 141 -3.01 25.63 19.38
C ILE A 141 -1.53 25.71 18.99
N PHE A 142 -1.19 26.60 18.07
CA PHE A 142 0.20 26.88 17.68
C PHE A 142 0.67 28.24 18.20
N GLN A 143 1.78 28.27 18.94
CA GLN A 143 2.32 29.49 19.56
C GLN A 143 3.83 29.60 19.35
N SER A 144 4.31 30.83 19.17
CA SER A 144 5.74 31.15 19.10
C SER A 144 6.26 31.62 20.45
N HIS A 145 7.42 31.11 20.86
CA HIS A 145 8.13 31.49 22.10
C HIS A 145 9.35 32.38 21.84
N GLY A 146 9.57 32.78 20.59
CA GLY A 146 10.69 33.62 20.18
C GLY A 146 11.98 32.84 19.94
N ILE A 147 13.11 33.54 20.05
CA ILE A 147 14.46 33.00 19.80
C ILE A 147 15.10 32.61 21.13
N VAL A 148 15.63 31.40 21.20
CA VAL A 148 16.49 30.96 22.29
C VAL A 148 17.94 31.10 21.84
N HIS A 149 18.66 32.04 22.46
CA HIS A 149 20.09 32.23 22.27
C HIS A 149 20.86 31.19 23.10
N ASP A 150 21.45 30.21 22.43
CA ASP A 150 22.38 29.27 23.05
C ASP A 150 23.81 29.73 22.73
N PRO A 151 24.62 30.16 23.73
CA PRO A 151 25.98 30.65 23.47
C PRO A 151 26.91 29.60 22.84
N ASN A 152 26.54 28.31 22.86
CA ASN A 152 27.30 27.22 22.29
C ASN A 152 26.64 26.61 21.04
N GLN A 153 25.45 27.07 20.63
CA GLN A 153 24.77 26.62 19.42
C GLN A 153 24.31 27.80 18.56
N GLN A 154 23.76 27.51 17.38
CA GLN A 154 23.08 28.52 16.59
C GLN A 154 21.75 28.90 17.24
N ASP A 155 21.36 30.17 17.13
CA ASP A 155 20.05 30.66 17.50
C ASP A 155 18.93 29.77 16.94
N ARG A 156 17.96 29.43 17.78
CA ARG A 156 16.80 28.61 17.38
C ARG A 156 15.48 29.31 17.71
N TYR A 157 14.55 29.22 16.78
CA TYR A 157 13.17 29.63 16.99
C TYR A 157 12.39 28.50 17.66
N VAL A 158 11.67 28.81 18.73
CA VAL A 158 10.93 27.81 19.50
C VAL A 158 9.43 28.03 19.36
N PHE A 159 8.71 26.95 19.08
CA PHE A 159 7.26 26.94 18.93
C PHE A 159 6.64 25.81 19.77
N SER A 160 5.39 25.98 20.18
CA SER A 160 4.59 24.89 20.76
C SER A 160 3.36 24.63 19.90
N LEU A 161 3.02 23.35 19.75
CA LEU A 161 1.81 22.87 19.08
C LEU A 161 1.07 21.94 20.03
N THR A 162 -0.05 22.38 20.61
CA THR A 162 -0.87 21.54 21.48
C THR A 162 -2.08 21.04 20.72
N SER A 163 -2.32 19.72 20.68
CA SER A 163 -3.48 19.13 19.99
C SER A 163 -3.75 17.68 20.43
N SER A 164 -5.01 17.25 20.33
CA SER A 164 -5.43 15.85 20.49
C SER A 164 -4.85 14.92 19.42
N GLU A 165 -4.52 15.48 18.26
CA GLU A 165 -3.96 14.75 17.11
C GLU A 165 -2.48 14.39 17.30
N VAL A 166 -1.79 15.07 18.23
CA VAL A 166 -0.38 14.78 18.59
C VAL A 166 -0.28 13.60 19.55
N CYS A 167 -1.40 13.17 20.13
CA CYS A 167 -1.41 12.07 21.09
C CYS A 167 -0.89 10.79 20.45
N ALA A 168 0.10 10.19 21.09
CA ALA A 168 0.62 8.89 20.70
C ALA A 168 -0.52 7.87 20.74
N ARG A 169 -0.86 7.32 19.58
CA ARG A 169 -1.90 6.30 19.42
C ARG A 169 -1.35 5.18 18.57
N HIS A 170 -1.90 3.99 18.74
CA HIS A 170 -1.67 2.93 17.77
C HIS A 170 -2.37 3.28 16.47
N ALA A 171 -1.66 3.14 15.35
CA ALA A 171 -2.19 3.41 14.03
C ALA A 171 -3.42 2.52 13.76
N GLN A 172 -4.54 3.14 13.42
CA GLN A 172 -5.79 2.44 13.16
C GLN A 172 -5.88 2.05 11.69
N CYS A 173 -6.22 0.80 11.46
CA CYS A 173 -6.43 0.24 10.13
C CYS A 173 -7.89 0.42 9.71
N LYS A 174 -8.16 1.40 8.84
CA LYS A 174 -9.50 1.63 8.28
C LYS A 174 -9.72 0.74 7.06
N GLN A 175 -10.63 -0.21 7.18
CA GLN A 175 -10.97 -1.12 6.09
C GLN A 175 -11.39 -0.36 4.81
N VAL A 176 -10.78 -0.73 3.68
CA VAL A 176 -11.07 -0.19 2.33
C VAL A 176 -11.91 -1.19 1.53
N ASP A 177 -11.47 -2.45 1.53
CA ASP A 177 -12.19 -3.59 0.95
C ASP A 177 -11.98 -4.84 1.85
N ARG A 178 -12.26 -6.05 1.36
CA ARG A 178 -12.10 -7.28 2.16
C ARG A 178 -10.65 -7.72 2.36
N CYS A 179 -9.73 -7.18 1.57
CA CYS A 179 -8.30 -7.50 1.54
C CYS A 179 -7.41 -6.32 1.91
N THR A 180 -7.96 -5.12 1.90
CA THR A 180 -7.20 -3.90 2.01
C THR A 180 -7.71 -3.08 3.18
N CYS A 181 -6.79 -2.58 3.97
CA CYS A 181 -7.07 -1.48 4.86
C CYS A 181 -6.02 -0.38 4.71
N LYS A 182 -6.43 0.84 5.04
CA LYS A 182 -5.59 2.02 5.01
C LYS A 182 -5.28 2.45 6.43
N MET A 183 -4.01 2.59 6.75
CA MET A 183 -3.58 3.11 8.05
C MET A 183 -3.89 4.61 8.12
N ASP A 184 -4.45 5.06 9.24
CA ASP A 184 -4.81 6.46 9.48
C ASP A 184 -3.61 7.38 9.70
N ASP A 185 -2.49 6.84 10.18
CA ASP A 185 -1.20 7.54 10.32
C ASP A 185 -0.57 7.93 8.97
N GLY A 186 -1.08 7.38 7.87
CA GLY A 186 -0.62 7.61 6.50
C GLY A 186 0.58 6.76 6.08
N SER A 187 0.97 5.76 6.89
CA SER A 187 2.03 4.79 6.56
C SER A 187 1.71 3.94 5.32
N GLY A 188 0.47 3.95 4.85
CA GLY A 188 0.03 3.37 3.60
C GLY A 188 -1.09 2.36 3.79
N ASN A 189 -1.20 1.41 2.86
CA ASN A 189 -2.20 0.36 2.91
C ASN A 189 -1.55 -0.98 3.31
N LEU A 190 -2.28 -1.78 4.08
CA LEU A 190 -2.10 -3.22 4.18
C LEU A 190 -2.93 -3.85 3.07
N ASN A 191 -2.33 -4.71 2.25
CA ASN A 191 -3.01 -5.31 1.11
C ASN A 191 -2.71 -6.81 1.08
N LEU A 192 -3.75 -7.63 1.27
CA LEU A 192 -3.65 -9.10 1.30
C LEU A 192 -4.07 -9.76 -0.02
N HIS A 193 -4.41 -9.00 -1.07
CA HIS A 193 -4.82 -9.55 -2.38
C HIS A 193 -3.75 -10.46 -2.99
N SER A 194 -2.48 -10.22 -2.69
CA SER A 194 -1.39 -11.08 -3.14
C SER A 194 -1.44 -12.51 -2.61
N PHE A 195 -2.11 -12.72 -1.46
CA PHE A 195 -2.32 -14.03 -0.83
C PHE A 195 -3.65 -14.67 -1.18
N ASN A 196 -4.52 -13.94 -1.88
CA ASN A 196 -5.77 -14.47 -2.36
C ASN A 196 -5.51 -15.54 -3.44
N ARG A 197 -5.65 -16.81 -3.07
CA ARG A 197 -5.40 -17.99 -3.92
C ARG A 197 -6.54 -19.00 -3.75
N PRO A 198 -7.69 -18.81 -4.42
CA PRO A 198 -8.86 -19.69 -4.23
C PRO A 198 -8.57 -21.14 -4.56
N GLU A 199 -7.69 -21.42 -5.53
CA GLU A 199 -7.34 -22.79 -5.93
C GLU A 199 -6.30 -23.46 -5.04
N LYS A 200 -5.56 -22.65 -4.26
CA LYS A 200 -4.47 -23.13 -3.40
C LYS A 200 -4.43 -22.30 -2.12
N ALA A 201 -5.38 -22.57 -1.24
CA ALA A 201 -5.44 -21.95 0.08
C ALA A 201 -4.13 -22.15 0.85
N LEU A 202 -3.80 -21.20 1.71
CA LEU A 202 -2.68 -21.30 2.64
C LEU A 202 -2.99 -22.37 3.68
N GLU A 203 -2.05 -23.27 3.95
CA GLU A 203 -2.23 -24.33 4.93
C GLU A 203 -1.56 -23.94 6.25
N ILE A 204 -2.32 -24.02 7.35
CA ILE A 204 -1.86 -23.74 8.71
C ILE A 204 -2.02 -25.00 9.53
N ALA A 205 -0.93 -25.57 10.02
CA ALA A 205 -0.97 -26.71 10.92
C ALA A 205 -1.49 -26.26 12.30
N VAL A 206 -2.49 -26.95 12.84
CA VAL A 206 -3.06 -26.68 14.16
C VAL A 206 -3.16 -27.98 14.98
N PRO A 207 -3.28 -27.91 16.32
CA PRO A 207 -3.52 -29.12 17.11
C PRO A 207 -4.76 -29.88 16.62
N GLY A 208 -4.56 -31.11 16.15
CA GLY A 208 -5.63 -32.00 15.70
C GLY A 208 -6.10 -31.83 14.25
N GLY A 209 -5.49 -30.95 13.45
CA GLY A 209 -5.91 -30.77 12.06
C GLY A 209 -5.09 -29.78 11.23
N THR A 210 -5.64 -29.42 10.08
CA THR A 210 -5.08 -28.41 9.17
C THR A 210 -6.15 -27.39 8.86
N VAL A 211 -5.80 -26.10 8.96
CA VAL A 211 -6.65 -25.00 8.53
C VAL A 211 -6.24 -24.58 7.13
N TYR A 212 -7.21 -24.52 6.23
CA TYR A 212 -7.11 -23.89 4.92
C TYR A 212 -7.58 -22.45 5.06
N TYR A 213 -6.68 -21.51 4.78
CA TYR A 213 -6.91 -20.09 4.89
C TYR A 213 -6.74 -19.41 3.54
N ASN A 214 -7.74 -18.66 3.12
CA ASN A 214 -7.62 -17.76 1.97
C ASN A 214 -8.14 -16.38 2.38
N PRO A 215 -7.28 -15.36 2.46
CA PRO A 215 -7.75 -14.04 2.82
C PRO A 215 -8.77 -13.54 1.78
N CYS A 216 -9.82 -12.89 2.28
CA CYS A 216 -10.79 -12.09 1.52
C CYS A 216 -11.78 -12.81 0.59
N VAL A 217 -11.46 -14.02 0.13
CA VAL A 217 -12.38 -14.85 -0.66
C VAL A 217 -12.47 -16.26 -0.05
N GLY A 218 -13.51 -16.99 -0.46
CA GLY A 218 -13.68 -18.37 -0.02
C GLY A 218 -12.51 -19.24 -0.48
N VAL A 219 -12.17 -20.24 0.33
CA VAL A 219 -11.34 -21.36 -0.11
C VAL A 219 -12.09 -22.08 -1.24
N GLY A 220 -11.47 -22.14 -2.41
CA GLY A 220 -12.06 -22.77 -3.60
C GLY A 220 -11.69 -24.24 -3.71
N GLY A 221 -12.31 -24.92 -4.69
CA GLY A 221 -11.89 -26.20 -5.26
C GLY A 221 -11.75 -27.40 -4.31
N ASN A 222 -12.62 -28.40 -4.44
CA ASN A 222 -12.44 -29.77 -3.92
C ASN A 222 -12.20 -29.99 -2.42
N ILE A 223 -12.18 -28.94 -1.58
CA ILE A 223 -11.97 -29.10 -0.13
C ILE A 223 -13.20 -29.78 0.50
N SER A 224 -14.36 -29.11 0.48
CA SER A 224 -15.64 -29.64 0.98
C SER A 224 -16.77 -28.65 0.70
N ASP A 225 -17.98 -29.15 0.42
CA ASP A 225 -19.20 -28.33 0.33
C ASP A 225 -19.46 -27.54 1.63
N THR A 226 -19.04 -28.08 2.79
CA THR A 226 -19.16 -27.41 4.10
C THR A 226 -18.36 -26.10 4.17
N CYS A 227 -17.32 -25.97 3.35
CA CYS A 227 -16.44 -24.81 3.32
C CYS A 227 -16.64 -23.92 2.09
N GLN A 228 -17.75 -24.10 1.37
CA GLN A 228 -18.13 -23.16 0.32
C GLN A 228 -18.29 -21.75 0.93
N ASP A 229 -17.63 -20.76 0.34
CA ASP A 229 -17.53 -19.36 0.83
C ASP A 229 -16.76 -19.15 2.16
N ALA A 230 -16.15 -20.19 2.75
CA ALA A 230 -15.34 -20.04 3.97
C ALA A 230 -13.97 -19.43 3.64
N SER A 231 -13.56 -18.31 4.25
CA SER A 231 -12.16 -17.87 4.19
C SER A 231 -11.27 -18.74 5.07
N VAL A 232 -11.83 -19.36 6.10
CA VAL A 232 -11.10 -20.20 7.06
C VAL A 232 -11.85 -21.52 7.22
N CYS A 233 -11.24 -22.62 6.78
CA CYS A 233 -11.81 -23.95 6.83
C CYS A 233 -10.87 -24.91 7.55
N LEU A 234 -11.32 -25.49 8.66
CA LEU A 234 -10.56 -26.48 9.42
C LEU A 234 -10.91 -27.89 8.94
N LYS A 235 -9.90 -28.71 8.70
CA LYS A 235 -10.01 -30.15 8.47
C LYS A 235 -9.48 -30.93 9.68
N GLN A 236 -10.33 -31.76 10.27
CA GLN A 236 -9.99 -32.68 11.37
C GLN A 236 -10.40 -34.11 10.97
N GLY A 237 -9.41 -34.95 10.65
CA GLY A 237 -9.67 -36.25 10.03
C GLY A 237 -10.40 -36.09 8.69
N ASP A 238 -11.58 -36.68 8.58
CA ASP A 238 -12.46 -36.58 7.40
C ASP A 238 -13.54 -35.50 7.54
N THR A 239 -13.56 -34.76 8.65
CA THR A 239 -14.55 -33.71 8.89
C THR A 239 -13.99 -32.33 8.56
N PHE A 240 -14.87 -31.47 8.04
CA PHE A 240 -14.57 -30.09 7.72
C PHE A 240 -15.45 -29.15 8.52
N LEU A 241 -14.87 -28.05 8.97
CA LEU A 241 -15.53 -27.04 9.80
C LEU A 241 -15.23 -25.65 9.27
N ASN A 242 -16.27 -24.89 8.93
CA ASN A 242 -16.14 -23.48 8.60
C ASN A 242 -15.89 -22.68 9.89
N LEU A 243 -14.75 -21.98 9.97
CA LEU A 243 -14.35 -21.15 11.11
C LEU A 243 -14.44 -19.64 10.80
N GLY A 244 -14.88 -19.27 9.60
CA GLY A 244 -14.94 -17.88 9.18
C GLY A 244 -15.34 -17.74 7.72
N SER A 245 -16.39 -16.97 7.44
CA SER A 245 -16.87 -16.73 6.08
C SER A 245 -16.11 -15.59 5.43
N ALA A 246 -15.83 -15.68 4.13
CA ALA A 246 -15.09 -14.63 3.42
C ALA A 246 -15.78 -13.26 3.43
N ARG A 247 -17.11 -13.26 3.52
CA ARG A 247 -17.92 -12.04 3.53
C ARG A 247 -17.93 -11.31 4.88
N SER A 248 -17.49 -11.96 5.96
CA SER A 248 -17.46 -11.38 7.31
C SER A 248 -16.11 -10.80 7.69
N GLY A 249 -15.13 -10.77 6.77
CA GLY A 249 -13.78 -10.29 7.06
C GLY A 249 -13.79 -8.81 7.45
N VAL A 250 -13.40 -8.50 8.68
CA VAL A 250 -13.30 -7.14 9.21
C VAL A 250 -11.88 -6.87 9.71
N PHE A 251 -11.31 -5.75 9.28
CA PHE A 251 -10.06 -5.26 9.84
C PHE A 251 -10.32 -4.41 11.07
N MET A 252 -9.51 -4.63 12.12
CA MET A 252 -9.49 -3.81 13.33
C MET A 252 -8.06 -3.69 13.83
N THR A 253 -7.80 -2.71 14.69
CA THR A 253 -6.53 -2.57 15.42
C THR A 253 -6.82 -2.82 16.89
N ASP A 254 -6.01 -3.65 17.56
CA ASP A 254 -6.16 -3.90 18.99
C ASP A 254 -5.50 -2.84 19.87
N GLU A 255 -5.50 -3.08 21.19
CA GLU A 255 -4.92 -2.16 22.18
C GLU A 255 -3.40 -2.05 22.07
N ASP A 256 -2.73 -3.06 21.52
CA ASP A 256 -1.27 -3.11 21.30
C ASP A 256 -0.87 -2.54 19.92
N GLY A 257 -1.88 -2.20 19.10
CA GLY A 257 -1.69 -1.64 17.78
C GLY A 257 -1.46 -2.64 16.67
N ASP A 258 -1.63 -3.93 16.96
CA ASP A 258 -1.60 -4.96 15.95
C ASP A 258 -2.87 -4.90 15.13
N VAL A 259 -2.72 -5.08 13.81
CA VAL A 259 -3.87 -5.15 12.92
C VAL A 259 -4.39 -6.58 12.91
N ILE A 260 -5.65 -6.75 13.27
CA ILE A 260 -6.36 -8.02 13.29
C ILE A 260 -7.34 -8.06 12.12
N LEU A 261 -7.31 -9.16 11.37
CA LEU A 261 -8.36 -9.52 10.42
C LEU A 261 -9.22 -10.61 11.05
N GLU A 262 -10.46 -10.25 11.41
CA GLU A 262 -11.41 -11.14 12.06
C GLU A 262 -12.46 -11.66 11.06
N TYR A 263 -12.79 -12.95 11.18
CA TYR A 263 -13.84 -13.61 10.42
C TYR A 263 -14.83 -14.28 11.36
N HIS A 264 -16.12 -14.24 11.00
CA HIS A 264 -17.21 -14.91 11.68
C HIS A 264 -17.83 -15.96 10.76
N ASN A 265 -18.23 -17.09 11.30
CA ASN A 265 -19.05 -18.02 10.54
C ASN A 265 -20.51 -17.52 10.51
N LEU A 266 -21.03 -17.21 9.32
CA LEU A 266 -22.38 -16.66 9.14
C LEU A 266 -23.52 -17.65 9.46
N GLN A 267 -23.22 -18.94 9.58
CA GLN A 267 -24.18 -19.98 9.97
C GLN A 267 -24.09 -20.32 11.45
N ASP A 268 -22.99 -19.95 12.11
CA ASP A 268 -22.70 -20.28 13.51
C ASP A 268 -21.76 -19.22 14.10
N GLU A 269 -22.33 -18.14 14.64
CA GLU A 269 -21.58 -17.00 15.18
C GLU A 269 -20.66 -17.35 16.35
N THR A 270 -20.81 -18.54 16.94
CA THR A 270 -19.89 -19.04 17.97
C THR A 270 -18.52 -19.40 17.42
N LYS A 271 -18.38 -19.56 16.09
CA LYS A 271 -17.10 -19.86 15.44
C LYS A 271 -16.51 -18.60 14.83
N THR A 272 -15.31 -18.26 15.28
CA THR A 272 -14.59 -17.08 14.81
C THR A 272 -13.13 -17.41 14.53
N THR A 273 -12.53 -16.61 13.65
CA THR A 273 -11.10 -16.65 13.39
C THR A 273 -10.51 -15.26 13.52
N LYS A 274 -9.44 -15.13 14.29
CA LYS A 274 -8.62 -13.91 14.40
C LYS A 274 -7.24 -14.16 13.80
N VAL A 275 -6.89 -13.33 12.82
CA VAL A 275 -5.55 -13.35 12.20
C VAL A 275 -4.84 -12.05 12.55
N THR A 276 -3.90 -12.10 13.48
CA THR A 276 -3.05 -10.95 13.84
C THR A 276 -1.98 -10.76 12.76
N LEU A 277 -1.96 -9.62 12.10
CA LEU A 277 -1.05 -9.28 11.02
C LEU A 277 0.21 -8.63 11.58
N THR A 278 1.35 -9.31 11.48
CA THR A 278 2.64 -8.79 11.94
C THR A 278 3.54 -8.50 10.76
N CYS A 279 4.03 -7.26 10.67
CA CYS A 279 4.98 -6.86 9.65
C CYS A 279 6.29 -7.66 9.76
N ASP A 280 6.64 -8.38 8.69
CA ASP A 280 7.94 -9.03 8.54
C ASP A 280 8.50 -8.75 7.14
N PRO A 281 9.41 -7.77 6.98
CA PRO A 281 10.02 -7.43 5.69
C PRO A 281 10.80 -8.57 5.03
N SER A 282 11.14 -9.62 5.77
CA SER A 282 11.86 -10.79 5.27
C SER A 282 10.93 -11.87 4.67
N ALA A 283 9.65 -11.90 5.10
CA ALA A 283 8.64 -12.84 4.62
C ALA A 283 8.02 -12.40 3.27
N ARG A 284 8.85 -12.41 2.21
CA ARG A 284 8.51 -11.85 0.89
C ARG A 284 7.70 -12.76 -0.05
N VAL A 285 7.72 -14.07 0.18
CA VAL A 285 7.17 -15.04 -0.79
C VAL A 285 5.85 -15.63 -0.28
N GLU A 286 5.89 -16.21 0.92
CA GLU A 286 4.72 -16.77 1.59
C GLU A 286 4.68 -16.25 3.03
N PRO A 287 3.48 -16.05 3.61
CA PRO A 287 3.36 -15.64 4.99
C PRO A 287 3.78 -16.77 5.91
N VAL A 288 4.35 -16.43 7.06
CA VAL A 288 4.69 -17.38 8.11
C VAL A 288 3.61 -17.31 9.18
N PHE A 289 3.03 -18.46 9.53
CA PHE A 289 2.02 -18.55 10.58
C PHE A 289 2.65 -19.02 11.89
N GLU A 290 2.42 -18.27 12.97
CA GLU A 290 2.94 -18.56 14.29
C GLU A 290 1.82 -18.67 15.32
N SER A 291 2.09 -19.44 16.37
CA SER A 291 1.23 -19.57 17.54
C SER A 291 -0.25 -19.87 17.26
N PRO A 292 -0.60 -20.80 16.35
CA PRO A 292 -1.99 -21.13 16.12
C PRO A 292 -2.61 -21.74 17.38
N SER A 293 -3.70 -21.15 17.85
CA SER A 293 -4.49 -21.64 18.98
C SER A 293 -5.92 -21.90 18.53
N LEU A 294 -6.40 -23.12 18.74
CA LEU A 294 -7.75 -23.53 18.40
C LEU A 294 -8.45 -24.01 19.68
N THR A 295 -9.46 -23.27 20.14
CA THR A 295 -10.24 -23.61 21.33
C THR A 295 -11.71 -23.42 21.04
N ASP A 296 -12.52 -24.48 21.20
CA ASP A 296 -13.99 -24.44 21.07
C ASP A 296 -14.53 -23.77 19.79
N GLY A 297 -13.83 -23.94 18.65
CA GLY A 297 -14.23 -23.33 17.38
C GLY A 297 -13.74 -21.90 17.16
N HIS A 298 -12.90 -21.37 18.06
CA HIS A 298 -12.19 -20.12 17.89
C HIS A 298 -10.75 -20.39 17.46
N LEU A 299 -10.35 -19.89 16.29
CA LEU A 299 -8.97 -19.90 15.83
C LEU A 299 -8.34 -18.54 16.07
N SER A 300 -7.17 -18.51 16.69
CA SER A 300 -6.31 -17.32 16.76
C SER A 300 -4.94 -17.69 16.21
N VAL A 301 -4.41 -16.89 15.28
CA VAL A 301 -3.10 -17.13 14.67
C VAL A 301 -2.41 -15.82 14.31
N THR A 302 -1.08 -15.77 14.43
CA THR A 302 -0.28 -14.65 13.95
C THR A 302 0.23 -14.93 12.56
N MET A 303 -0.01 -14.02 11.62
CA MET A 303 0.50 -14.08 10.25
C MET A 303 1.60 -13.04 10.06
N LYS A 304 2.85 -13.50 9.95
CA LYS A 304 4.01 -12.67 9.61
C LYS A 304 4.17 -12.56 8.10
N SER A 305 4.23 -11.32 7.61
CA SER A 305 4.32 -11.08 6.16
C SER A 305 4.87 -9.70 5.83
N VAL A 306 5.52 -9.58 4.66
CA VAL A 306 5.85 -8.27 4.08
C VAL A 306 4.58 -7.47 3.75
N CYS A 307 3.45 -8.13 3.48
CA CYS A 307 2.19 -7.46 3.20
C CYS A 307 1.38 -7.08 4.43
N ALA A 308 1.82 -7.54 5.60
CA ALA A 308 1.40 -7.01 6.90
C ALA A 308 2.21 -5.76 7.30
N CYS A 309 3.14 -5.29 6.43
CA CYS A 309 3.80 -4.00 6.58
C CYS A 309 3.06 -2.94 5.76
N ALA A 310 2.56 -1.89 6.41
CA ALA A 310 1.86 -0.80 5.75
C ALA A 310 2.71 -0.18 4.62
N GLY A 311 2.09 0.00 3.44
CA GLY A 311 2.74 0.55 2.24
C GLY A 311 3.84 -0.33 1.64
N SER A 312 4.18 -1.45 2.27
CA SER A 312 5.36 -2.25 1.97
C SER A 312 5.02 -3.61 1.38
N CYS A 313 3.74 -3.88 1.10
CA CYS A 313 3.31 -5.00 0.26
C CYS A 313 3.76 -4.79 -1.19
N MET A 314 5.08 -4.72 -1.37
CA MET A 314 5.76 -4.83 -2.63
C MET A 314 6.18 -6.28 -2.74
N PHE A 315 5.23 -7.14 -3.09
CA PHE A 315 5.64 -8.31 -3.87
C PHE A 315 6.47 -7.76 -5.04
N PRO A 316 7.58 -8.42 -5.46
CA PRO A 316 8.19 -8.08 -6.74
C PRO A 316 7.04 -7.98 -7.74
N ALA A 317 6.91 -6.83 -8.41
CA ALA A 317 5.80 -6.55 -9.32
C ALA A 317 5.59 -7.81 -10.14
N ARG A 318 4.40 -8.43 -10.06
CA ARG A 318 4.16 -9.82 -10.52
C ARG A 318 4.54 -9.96 -11.98
N THR A 319 5.79 -10.23 -12.34
CA THR A 319 6.19 -10.20 -13.74
C THR A 319 5.61 -11.41 -14.44
N CYS A 320 5.28 -11.24 -15.71
CA CYS A 320 4.96 -12.38 -16.56
C CYS A 320 6.12 -12.55 -17.52
N ALA A 321 6.94 -13.57 -17.29
CA ALA A 321 8.03 -13.90 -18.20
C ALA A 321 7.42 -14.51 -19.46
N ALA A 322 7.58 -13.84 -20.60
CA ALA A 322 7.09 -14.34 -21.88
C ALA A 322 7.60 -15.77 -22.12
N GLY A 323 6.68 -16.69 -22.38
CA GLY A 323 7.00 -18.06 -22.81
C GLY A 323 7.12 -18.12 -24.33
N ASP A 324 6.11 -17.59 -25.01
CA ASP A 324 6.01 -17.46 -26.47
C ASP A 324 5.15 -16.22 -26.83
N SER A 325 4.63 -16.13 -28.06
CA SER A 325 3.79 -15.01 -28.50
C SER A 325 2.46 -14.88 -27.75
N CYS A 326 2.05 -15.93 -27.03
CA CYS A 326 0.70 -16.08 -26.52
C CYS A 326 0.60 -16.54 -25.08
N SER A 327 1.72 -16.85 -24.47
CA SER A 327 1.79 -17.32 -23.11
C SER A 327 2.87 -16.59 -22.34
N CYS A 328 2.63 -16.44 -21.05
CA CYS A 328 3.64 -15.95 -20.14
C CYS A 328 3.49 -16.63 -18.78
N LYS A 329 4.63 -16.88 -18.14
CA LYS A 329 4.72 -17.54 -16.85
C LYS A 329 4.79 -16.50 -15.74
N MET A 330 3.85 -16.58 -14.80
CA MET A 330 3.76 -15.63 -13.70
C MET A 330 4.90 -15.85 -12.70
N SER A 331 5.54 -14.76 -12.26
CA SER A 331 6.67 -14.81 -11.32
C SER A 331 6.30 -15.22 -9.90
N ASP A 332 5.02 -15.11 -9.54
CA ASP A 332 4.48 -15.52 -8.24
C ASP A 332 4.18 -17.02 -8.15
N GLY A 333 4.44 -17.78 -9.23
CA GLY A 333 4.19 -19.21 -9.30
C GLY A 333 2.72 -19.60 -9.44
N SER A 334 1.81 -18.62 -9.65
CA SER A 334 0.38 -18.89 -9.88
C SER A 334 0.09 -19.72 -11.13
N GLY A 335 1.05 -19.80 -12.06
CA GLY A 335 0.95 -20.64 -13.25
C GLY A 335 1.34 -19.88 -14.51
N THR A 336 0.74 -20.30 -15.64
CA THR A 336 0.93 -19.71 -16.96
C THR A 336 -0.37 -19.09 -17.44
N VAL A 337 -0.35 -17.81 -17.81
CA VAL A 337 -1.45 -17.20 -18.56
C VAL A 337 -1.23 -17.54 -20.03
N SER A 338 -2.20 -18.17 -20.68
CA SER A 338 -2.07 -18.65 -22.07
C SER A 338 -3.32 -18.36 -22.89
N LEU A 339 -3.14 -17.61 -23.97
CA LEU A 339 -4.21 -17.26 -24.92
C LEU A 339 -4.33 -18.24 -26.09
N HIS A 340 -3.56 -19.34 -26.10
CA HIS A 340 -3.56 -20.35 -27.18
C HIS A 340 -4.96 -20.90 -27.51
N ALA A 341 -5.79 -21.12 -26.49
CA ALA A 341 -7.15 -21.62 -26.68
C ALA A 341 -8.06 -20.62 -27.43
N LEU A 342 -7.64 -19.36 -27.53
CA LEU A 342 -8.36 -18.30 -28.25
C LEU A 342 -7.83 -18.11 -29.67
N ASP A 343 -6.73 -18.76 -30.07
CA ASP A 343 -6.10 -18.51 -31.35
C ASP A 343 -6.99 -18.94 -32.53
N ASN A 344 -7.15 -18.03 -33.49
CA ASN A 344 -7.87 -18.31 -34.73
C ASN A 344 -7.27 -17.48 -35.88
N PRO A 345 -6.62 -18.12 -36.87
CA PRO A 345 -5.92 -17.41 -37.95
C PRO A 345 -6.84 -16.56 -38.85
N ALA A 346 -8.18 -16.73 -38.75
CA ALA A 346 -9.18 -15.90 -39.41
C ALA A 346 -9.60 -14.66 -38.59
N ALA A 347 -8.90 -14.36 -37.49
CA ALA A 347 -9.24 -13.46 -36.38
C ALA A 347 -10.12 -14.10 -35.31
N ALA A 348 -9.57 -14.24 -34.10
CA ALA A 348 -10.29 -14.66 -32.90
C ALA A 348 -11.40 -13.66 -32.53
N PHE A 349 -11.11 -12.38 -32.70
CA PHE A 349 -12.06 -11.29 -32.46
C PHE A 349 -12.13 -10.41 -33.69
N LYS A 350 -13.35 -10.21 -34.20
CA LYS A 350 -13.60 -9.47 -35.44
C LYS A 350 -14.68 -8.44 -35.23
N ASP A 351 -14.65 -7.45 -36.11
CA ASP A 351 -15.70 -6.44 -36.24
C ASP A 351 -15.96 -5.61 -34.96
N VAL A 352 -14.92 -5.40 -34.14
CA VAL A 352 -15.04 -4.62 -32.90
C VAL A 352 -15.02 -3.13 -33.22
N ALA A 353 -16.14 -2.46 -33.01
CA ALA A 353 -16.30 -1.03 -33.31
C ALA A 353 -15.95 -0.12 -32.12
N THR A 354 -15.57 1.12 -32.42
CA THR A 354 -15.44 2.17 -31.40
C THR A 354 -16.80 2.57 -30.82
N SER A 355 -16.82 2.98 -29.55
CA SER A 355 -18.04 3.40 -28.85
C SER A 355 -18.71 4.66 -29.43
N SER A 356 -17.95 5.50 -30.15
CA SER A 356 -18.44 6.69 -30.86
C SER A 356 -19.02 6.42 -32.25
N GLY A 357 -18.93 5.19 -32.75
CA GLY A 357 -19.48 4.79 -34.04
C GLY A 357 -18.62 5.18 -35.25
N VAL A 358 -18.45 4.18 -36.13
CA VAL A 358 -18.08 4.20 -37.56
C VAL A 358 -16.68 4.59 -38.04
N GLU A 359 -15.75 5.18 -37.27
CA GLU A 359 -14.45 5.49 -37.89
C GLU A 359 -13.58 4.24 -38.09
N TYR A 360 -13.51 3.38 -37.07
CA TYR A 360 -12.67 2.19 -37.08
C TYR A 360 -13.41 0.92 -36.68
N THR A 361 -12.98 -0.18 -37.30
CA THR A 361 -13.29 -1.55 -36.89
C THR A 361 -12.00 -2.31 -36.65
N PHE A 362 -11.93 -3.05 -35.55
CA PHE A 362 -10.74 -3.76 -35.13
C PHE A 362 -10.88 -5.28 -35.24
N TYR A 363 -9.76 -5.90 -35.58
CA TYR A 363 -9.55 -7.35 -35.65
C TYR A 363 -8.36 -7.70 -34.78
N TYR A 364 -8.47 -8.76 -34.00
CA TYR A 364 -7.41 -9.21 -33.10
C TYR A 364 -7.28 -10.74 -33.13
N ASN A 365 -6.03 -11.21 -33.15
CA ASN A 365 -5.66 -12.60 -32.96
C ASN A 365 -4.40 -12.69 -32.10
N PRO A 366 -4.43 -13.44 -30.97
CA PRO A 366 -3.36 -13.37 -29.99
C PRO A 366 -2.08 -14.12 -30.41
N CYS A 367 -2.15 -15.27 -31.09
CA CYS A 367 -0.98 -16.16 -31.22
C CYS A 367 -0.45 -16.32 -32.64
N SER A 368 -1.36 -16.47 -33.60
CA SER A 368 -1.03 -16.52 -35.02
C SER A 368 -1.30 -15.17 -35.69
N GLY A 369 -0.53 -14.88 -36.73
CA GLY A 369 -0.80 -13.71 -37.56
C GLY A 369 -2.17 -13.80 -38.24
N LEU A 370 -2.79 -12.66 -38.50
CA LEU A 370 -4.00 -12.58 -39.30
C LEU A 370 -3.69 -13.02 -40.75
N THR A 371 -4.48 -13.98 -41.28
CA THR A 371 -4.21 -14.59 -42.61
C THR A 371 -5.30 -14.36 -43.66
N VAL A 372 -6.51 -13.93 -43.28
CA VAL A 372 -7.68 -13.98 -44.18
C VAL A 372 -8.24 -12.59 -44.48
N GLY A 373 -8.16 -12.16 -45.75
CA GLY A 373 -9.03 -11.12 -46.32
C GLY A 373 -8.77 -9.67 -45.89
N LEU A 374 -7.73 -9.39 -45.11
CA LEU A 374 -7.39 -8.06 -44.60
C LEU A 374 -6.12 -7.53 -45.30
N GLU A 375 -6.27 -6.93 -46.47
CA GLU A 375 -5.15 -6.44 -47.28
C GLU A 375 -4.33 -5.40 -46.50
N GLY A 376 -3.05 -5.69 -46.22
CA GLY A 376 -2.17 -4.83 -45.41
C GLY A 376 -2.08 -5.23 -43.93
N CYS A 377 -2.73 -6.32 -43.52
CA CYS A 377 -2.65 -6.89 -42.18
C CYS A 377 -2.28 -8.38 -42.20
N ALA A 378 -1.35 -8.77 -43.09
CA ALA A 378 -0.77 -10.10 -43.03
C ALA A 378 0.26 -10.19 -41.89
N ASP A 379 0.29 -11.31 -41.18
CA ASP A 379 1.30 -11.64 -40.16
C ASP A 379 1.38 -10.63 -38.98
N VAL A 380 0.23 -10.08 -38.58
CA VAL A 380 0.09 -9.15 -37.44
C VAL A 380 -0.97 -9.66 -36.45
N SER A 381 -0.84 -9.32 -35.17
CA SER A 381 -1.82 -9.68 -34.13
C SER A 381 -3.04 -8.77 -34.14
N GLY A 382 -2.88 -7.50 -34.54
CA GLY A 382 -3.97 -6.52 -34.55
C GLY A 382 -4.08 -5.82 -35.89
N CYS A 383 -5.31 -5.54 -36.31
CA CYS A 383 -5.60 -4.80 -37.53
C CYS A 383 -6.75 -3.82 -37.30
N ALA A 384 -6.63 -2.61 -37.84
CA ALA A 384 -7.67 -1.60 -37.85
C ALA A 384 -8.14 -1.33 -39.28
N TYR A 385 -9.45 -1.36 -39.51
CA TYR A 385 -10.07 -0.92 -40.75
C TYR A 385 -10.65 0.48 -40.57
N ASN A 386 -10.11 1.45 -41.32
CA ASN A 386 -10.67 2.80 -41.37
C ASN A 386 -11.79 2.87 -42.41
N HIS A 387 -13.03 3.11 -41.98
CA HIS A 387 -14.19 3.14 -42.89
C HIS A 387 -14.21 4.34 -43.84
N VAL A 388 -13.58 5.46 -43.46
CA VAL A 388 -13.47 6.68 -44.25
C VAL A 388 -12.44 6.50 -45.36
N ALA A 389 -11.25 6.02 -45.01
CA ALA A 389 -10.15 5.78 -45.95
C ALA A 389 -10.29 4.45 -46.72
N ARG A 390 -11.21 3.57 -46.29
CA ARG A 390 -11.43 2.22 -46.83
C ARG A 390 -10.12 1.42 -46.92
N ARG A 391 -9.35 1.47 -45.84
CA ARG A 391 -8.01 0.86 -45.79
C ARG A 391 -7.78 0.19 -44.44
N TYR A 392 -7.08 -0.94 -44.48
CA TYR A 392 -6.56 -1.61 -43.30
C TYR A 392 -5.18 -1.07 -42.92
N SER A 393 -4.93 -1.06 -41.61
CA SER A 393 -3.66 -0.70 -41.00
C SER A 393 -3.28 -1.74 -39.95
N ALA A 394 -2.07 -2.27 -40.04
CA ALA A 394 -1.47 -3.11 -39.01
C ALA A 394 -1.33 -2.33 -37.70
N LEU A 395 -1.64 -2.97 -36.57
CA LEU A 395 -1.51 -2.39 -35.24
C LEU A 395 -0.36 -2.96 -34.40
N GLY A 396 0.10 -4.17 -34.72
CA GLY A 396 1.22 -4.78 -34.01
C GLY A 396 1.60 -6.17 -34.49
N ALA A 397 2.89 -6.49 -34.38
CA ALA A 397 3.44 -7.79 -34.74
C ALA A 397 2.83 -8.93 -33.90
N VAL A 398 2.98 -10.17 -34.36
CA VAL A 398 2.48 -11.37 -33.63
C VAL A 398 3.16 -11.55 -32.27
N MET A 399 4.45 -11.21 -32.20
CA MET A 399 5.21 -11.32 -30.97
C MET A 399 5.01 -10.02 -30.16
N PRO A 400 4.49 -10.09 -28.93
CA PRO A 400 4.25 -8.91 -28.11
C PRO A 400 5.58 -8.30 -27.65
N ASP A 401 5.58 -6.97 -27.49
CA ASP A 401 6.75 -6.24 -27.00
C ASP A 401 7.01 -6.51 -25.51
N ALA A 402 5.92 -6.62 -24.74
CA ALA A 402 5.99 -6.80 -23.30
C ALA A 402 4.71 -7.39 -22.71
N PHE A 403 4.90 -8.12 -21.62
CA PHE A 403 3.84 -8.48 -20.67
C PHE A 403 4.07 -7.67 -19.39
N THR A 404 3.22 -6.67 -19.16
CA THR A 404 3.35 -5.74 -18.03
C THR A 404 2.21 -5.94 -17.03
N PRO A 405 2.51 -6.23 -15.76
CA PRO A 405 1.50 -6.37 -14.72
C PRO A 405 1.02 -4.98 -14.27
N ASP A 406 -0.28 -4.80 -14.11
CA ASP A 406 -0.89 -3.54 -13.65
C ASP A 406 -2.03 -3.82 -12.67
N GLN A 407 -1.81 -3.55 -11.38
CA GLN A 407 -2.83 -3.57 -10.32
C GLN A 407 -3.83 -4.75 -10.45
N GLU A 408 -3.30 -5.99 -10.50
CA GLU A 408 -4.04 -7.27 -10.66
C GLU A 408 -4.36 -7.71 -12.10
N ARG A 409 -4.12 -6.86 -13.09
CA ARG A 409 -4.32 -7.19 -14.51
C ARG A 409 -2.99 -7.42 -15.20
N LEU A 410 -3.05 -8.12 -16.32
CA LEU A 410 -1.91 -8.31 -17.20
C LEU A 410 -2.14 -7.51 -18.47
N ILE A 411 -1.22 -6.62 -18.81
CA ILE A 411 -1.24 -5.82 -20.03
C ILE A 411 -0.26 -6.43 -21.02
N ILE A 412 -0.73 -6.72 -22.23
CA ILE A 412 0.13 -7.12 -23.35
C ILE A 412 0.28 -5.93 -24.30
N ALA A 413 1.52 -5.51 -24.54
CA ALA A 413 1.84 -4.44 -25.46
C ALA A 413 2.23 -5.02 -26.83
N TYR A 414 1.66 -4.46 -27.89
CA TYR A 414 1.99 -4.80 -29.27
C TYR A 414 2.33 -3.52 -30.05
N SER A 415 3.34 -3.60 -30.91
CA SER A 415 3.72 -2.51 -31.80
C SER A 415 4.05 -3.02 -33.20
N ASP A 416 3.74 -2.19 -34.20
CA ASP A 416 4.19 -2.38 -35.56
C ASP A 416 5.22 -1.29 -35.88
N GLN A 417 6.47 -1.72 -36.01
CA GLN A 417 7.60 -0.84 -36.27
C GLN A 417 7.51 -0.15 -37.64
N GLN A 418 6.74 -0.70 -38.59
CA GLN A 418 6.61 -0.11 -39.93
C GLN A 418 5.60 1.04 -39.97
N SER A 419 4.41 0.85 -39.39
CA SER A 419 3.39 1.89 -39.35
C SER A 419 3.54 2.86 -38.17
N GLY A 420 4.30 2.47 -37.13
CA GLY A 420 4.37 3.19 -35.86
C GLY A 420 3.08 3.11 -35.04
N MET A 421 2.15 2.23 -35.42
CA MET A 421 0.93 1.96 -34.65
C MET A 421 1.22 0.97 -33.53
N SER A 422 0.48 1.09 -32.43
CA SER A 422 0.56 0.18 -31.29
C SER A 422 -0.80 -0.03 -30.64
N PHE A 423 -0.91 -1.09 -29.86
CA PHE A 423 -2.03 -1.23 -28.94
C PHE A 423 -1.64 -1.96 -27.65
N ASN A 424 -2.37 -1.64 -26.57
CA ASN A 424 -2.30 -2.39 -25.32
C ASN A 424 -3.56 -3.23 -25.16
N LEU A 425 -3.37 -4.47 -24.73
CA LEU A 425 -4.44 -5.38 -24.36
C LEU A 425 -4.43 -5.63 -22.86
N THR A 426 -5.42 -5.11 -22.15
CA THR A 426 -5.64 -5.43 -20.74
C THR A 426 -6.42 -6.74 -20.62
N LEU A 427 -5.79 -7.75 -20.04
CA LEU A 427 -6.41 -9.01 -19.70
C LEU A 427 -7.15 -8.92 -18.36
N VAL A 428 -8.41 -9.36 -18.36
CA VAL A 428 -9.25 -9.45 -17.17
C VAL A 428 -9.63 -10.92 -16.96
N CYS A 429 -9.08 -11.52 -15.91
CA CYS A 429 -9.41 -12.88 -15.51
C CYS A 429 -10.87 -12.96 -15.04
N ASP A 430 -11.66 -13.79 -15.72
CA ASP A 430 -13.01 -14.16 -15.32
C ASP A 430 -13.18 -15.67 -15.48
N VAL A 431 -13.02 -16.41 -14.38
CA VAL A 431 -13.13 -17.87 -14.36
C VAL A 431 -14.52 -18.39 -14.73
N THR A 432 -15.53 -17.51 -14.69
CA THR A 432 -16.93 -17.83 -15.02
C THR A 432 -17.32 -17.48 -16.45
N ALA A 433 -16.44 -16.80 -17.19
CA ALA A 433 -16.70 -16.41 -18.57
C ALA A 433 -16.86 -17.64 -19.47
N ALA A 434 -18.10 -17.90 -19.90
CA ALA A 434 -18.39 -18.94 -20.89
C ALA A 434 -17.81 -18.62 -22.27
N GLU A 435 -17.75 -17.32 -22.61
CA GLU A 435 -17.20 -16.82 -23.87
C GLU A 435 -16.31 -15.59 -23.60
N PRO A 436 -15.20 -15.43 -24.35
CA PRO A 436 -14.32 -14.28 -24.20
C PRO A 436 -14.99 -13.00 -24.72
N LYS A 437 -14.80 -11.88 -24.01
CA LYS A 437 -15.30 -10.55 -24.40
C LYS A 437 -14.15 -9.62 -24.71
N PHE A 438 -14.02 -9.23 -25.97
CA PHE A 438 -13.02 -8.27 -26.45
C PHE A 438 -13.68 -6.92 -26.74
N ALA A 439 -13.18 -5.85 -26.13
CA ALA A 439 -13.75 -4.52 -26.23
C ALA A 439 -12.67 -3.44 -26.42
N PHE A 440 -12.97 -2.47 -27.28
CA PHE A 440 -12.19 -1.24 -27.39
C PHE A 440 -12.48 -0.33 -26.18
N THR A 441 -11.44 0.13 -25.49
CA THR A 441 -11.58 0.96 -24.28
C THR A 441 -11.16 2.41 -24.49
N GLY A 442 -10.36 2.71 -25.52
CA GLY A 442 -10.00 4.09 -25.86
C GLY A 442 -8.72 4.20 -26.67
N THR A 443 -8.29 5.45 -26.85
CA THR A 443 -6.99 5.80 -27.45
C THR A 443 -6.14 6.55 -26.44
N ARG A 444 -4.87 6.17 -26.25
CA ARG A 444 -3.95 6.89 -25.36
C ARG A 444 -3.27 8.06 -26.05
N LEU A 445 -2.80 7.82 -27.27
CA LEU A 445 -2.03 8.75 -28.09
C LEU A 445 -2.48 8.62 -29.55
N GLN A 446 -2.01 9.52 -30.40
CA GLN A 446 -2.15 9.35 -31.84
C GLN A 446 -1.49 8.03 -32.24
N ASN A 447 -2.25 7.15 -32.90
CA ASN A 447 -1.84 5.80 -33.33
C ASN A 447 -1.63 4.76 -32.21
N SER A 448 -2.16 4.99 -31.00
CA SER A 448 -2.12 4.00 -29.92
C SER A 448 -3.51 3.71 -29.35
N TYR A 449 -3.89 2.44 -29.36
CA TYR A 449 -5.23 1.97 -28.99
C TYR A 449 -5.17 1.11 -27.73
N ASP A 450 -6.21 1.17 -26.89
CA ASP A 450 -6.36 0.31 -25.73
C ASP A 450 -7.58 -0.60 -25.92
N PHE A 451 -7.39 -1.87 -25.55
CA PHE A 451 -8.41 -2.90 -25.57
C PHE A 451 -8.47 -3.62 -24.23
N MET A 452 -9.59 -4.25 -23.96
CA MET A 452 -9.81 -5.12 -22.82
C MET A 452 -10.32 -6.47 -23.30
N LEU A 453 -9.72 -7.54 -22.80
CA LEU A 453 -10.14 -8.92 -23.03
C LEU A 453 -10.50 -9.56 -21.69
N THR A 454 -11.80 -9.75 -21.47
CA THR A 454 -12.32 -10.51 -20.32
C THR A 454 -12.52 -11.95 -20.72
N THR A 455 -11.78 -12.87 -20.11
CA THR A 455 -11.80 -14.30 -20.48
C THR A 455 -11.27 -15.16 -19.35
N LYS A 456 -11.69 -16.43 -19.33
CA LYS A 456 -11.12 -17.45 -18.45
C LYS A 456 -9.63 -17.68 -18.74
N CYS A 457 -9.19 -17.50 -19.99
CA CYS A 457 -7.78 -17.69 -20.38
C CYS A 457 -6.81 -16.59 -19.90
N ALA A 458 -7.34 -15.50 -19.34
CA ALA A 458 -6.54 -14.48 -18.67
C ALA A 458 -6.16 -14.90 -17.25
N CYS A 459 -6.78 -15.96 -16.72
CA CYS A 459 -6.43 -16.58 -15.45
C CYS A 459 -5.29 -17.59 -15.65
N ALA A 460 -4.35 -17.65 -14.70
CA ALA A 460 -3.23 -18.58 -14.77
C ALA A 460 -3.72 -20.04 -14.75
N ASP A 461 -3.18 -20.89 -15.63
CA ASP A 461 -3.44 -22.33 -15.78
C ASP A 461 -4.90 -22.76 -16.07
N GLU A 462 -5.81 -21.81 -16.23
CA GLU A 462 -7.24 -22.04 -16.50
C GLU A 462 -7.53 -22.37 -17.97
N CYS A 463 -6.63 -22.03 -18.90
CA CYS A 463 -6.70 -22.45 -20.30
C CYS A 463 -5.49 -23.32 -20.66
N ALA A 464 -5.74 -24.57 -21.05
CA ALA A 464 -4.70 -25.45 -21.54
C ALA A 464 -4.38 -25.16 -23.02
N ALA A 465 -3.16 -25.50 -23.45
CA ALA A 465 -2.71 -25.33 -24.83
C ALA A 465 -3.55 -26.10 -25.88
N ASN A 466 -4.33 -27.10 -25.45
CA ASN A 466 -5.15 -27.95 -26.33
C ASN A 466 -6.67 -27.73 -26.16
N GLY A 467 -7.10 -26.63 -25.54
CA GLY A 467 -8.50 -26.27 -25.34
C GLY A 467 -8.86 -25.93 -23.89
N LEU A 468 -10.14 -25.61 -23.67
CA LEU A 468 -10.71 -25.38 -22.34
C LEU A 468 -10.58 -26.65 -21.49
N LYS A 469 -10.06 -26.53 -20.27
CA LYS A 469 -10.08 -27.63 -19.29
C LYS A 469 -11.50 -27.92 -18.81
#